data_AF-A0A7S1SDY2-F1
#
_entry.id   AF-A0A7S1SDY2-F1
#
_cell.length_a   1.000
_cell.length_b   1.000
_cell.length_c   1.000
_cell.angle_alpha   90.00
_cell.angle_beta   90.00
_cell.angle_gamma   90.00
#
_symmetry.space_group_name_H-M   'P 1'
#
loop_
_entity.id
_entity.type
_entity.pdbx_description
1 polymer ?
#
loop_
_entity_poly.entity_id
_entity_poly.type
_entity_poly.pdbx_seq_one_letter_code
_entity_poly.pdbx_strand_id
1 'polypeptide(L)'
;EQLRWLEQELSELAREDEQAIVLTHVPIHPEATVPGGLLWNYEEVLSAFQRAGEGRVALVLAGHYHEGAYALDRASGTHHVTLPSPLHAAEGEPLAHCNVE
;
A
#
# COMPACT_ATOMS: atom_id res chain seq x y z
N GLU A 1 -11.11 -1.19 15.58
CA GLU A 1 -11.73 -2.47 15.18
C GLU A 1 -11.07 -3.00 13.92
N GLN A 2 -11.07 -2.23 12.82
CA GLN A 2 -10.41 -2.61 11.56
C GLN A 2 -8.91 -2.94 11.70
N LEU A 3 -8.13 -2.13 12.44
CA LEU A 3 -6.71 -2.44 12.66
C LEU A 3 -6.50 -3.78 13.38
N ARG A 4 -7.31 -4.06 14.41
CA ARG A 4 -7.23 -5.34 15.14
C ARG A 4 -7.59 -6.52 14.24
N TRP A 5 -8.60 -6.36 13.39
CA TRP A 5 -8.94 -7.36 12.38
C TRP A 5 -7.78 -7.57 11.39
N LEU A 6 -7.19 -6.50 10.86
CA LEU A 6 -6.03 -6.60 9.96
C LEU A 6 -4.86 -7.34 10.62
N GLU A 7 -4.54 -7.03 11.88
CA GLU A 7 -3.48 -7.73 12.62
C GLU A 7 -3.76 -9.23 12.78
N GLN A 8 -5.03 -9.62 12.94
CA GLN A 8 -5.44 -11.03 13.00
C GLN A 8 -5.24 -11.72 11.66
N GLU A 9 -5.73 -11.15 10.56
CA GLU A 9 -5.56 -11.69 9.21
C GLU A 9 -4.07 -11.86 8.85
N LEU A 10 -3.24 -10.86 9.16
CA LEU A 10 -1.80 -10.91 8.92
C LEU A 10 -1.11 -11.97 9.77
N SER A 11 -1.54 -12.15 11.02
CA SER A 11 -1.01 -13.22 11.87
C SER A 11 -1.39 -14.60 11.36
N GLU A 12 -2.58 -14.77 10.80
CA GLU A 12 -3.03 -16.05 10.23
C GLU A 12 -2.25 -16.38 8.96
N LEU A 13 -2.10 -15.39 8.07
CA LEU A 13 -1.29 -15.47 6.86
C LEU A 13 0.16 -15.85 7.14
N ALA A 14 0.78 -15.24 8.16
CA ALA A 14 2.13 -15.58 8.58
C ALA A 14 2.26 -17.02 9.10
N ARG A 15 1.19 -17.57 9.71
CA ARG A 15 1.14 -18.95 10.23
C ARG A 15 0.99 -19.98 9.10
N GLU A 16 0.26 -19.63 8.04
CA GLU A 16 0.01 -20.49 6.87
C GLU A 16 1.08 -20.34 5.77
N ASP A 17 2.11 -19.53 6.01
CA ASP A 17 3.17 -19.20 5.05
C ASP A 17 2.68 -18.53 3.75
N GLU A 18 1.64 -17.70 3.84
CA GLU A 18 1.04 -17.01 2.69
C GLU A 18 1.52 -15.55 2.56
N GLN A 19 1.11 -14.90 1.47
CA GLN A 19 1.34 -13.48 1.17
C GLN A 19 0.04 -12.77 0.81
N ALA A 20 -0.11 -11.51 1.21
CA ALA A 20 -1.29 -10.70 0.95
C ALA A 20 -1.00 -9.52 0.01
N ILE A 21 -2.03 -9.13 -0.74
CA ILE A 21 -2.13 -7.84 -1.42
C ILE A 21 -3.20 -7.01 -0.69
N VAL A 22 -2.84 -5.81 -0.26
CA VAL A 22 -3.76 -4.89 0.42
C VAL A 22 -4.27 -3.84 -0.56
N LEU A 23 -5.59 -3.68 -0.62
CA LEU A 23 -6.23 -2.63 -1.41
C LEU A 23 -6.78 -1.55 -0.49
N THR A 24 -6.45 -0.30 -0.75
CA THR A 24 -6.93 0.85 0.01
C THR A 24 -7.20 2.02 -0.92
N HIS A 25 -8.08 2.93 -0.52
CA HIS A 25 -8.19 4.20 -1.25
C HIS A 25 -7.04 5.14 -0.89
N VAL A 26 -6.70 5.23 0.40
CA VAL A 26 -5.73 6.20 0.93
C VAL A 26 -4.35 5.53 1.07
N PRO A 27 -3.28 6.13 0.52
CA PRO A 27 -1.91 5.68 0.68
C PRO A 27 -1.47 5.55 2.14
N ILE A 28 -0.66 4.53 2.41
CA ILE A 28 -0.17 4.20 3.75
C ILE A 28 1.28 4.63 3.93
N HIS A 29 2.13 4.54 2.90
CA HIS A 29 3.54 4.90 3.05
C HIS A 29 3.77 6.39 2.75
N PRO A 30 4.55 7.13 3.58
CA PRO A 30 4.81 8.55 3.38
C PRO A 30 5.43 8.89 2.02
N GLU A 31 6.26 7.99 1.48
CA GLU A 31 6.89 8.17 0.16
C GLU A 31 6.00 7.73 -1.02
N ALA A 32 4.85 7.12 -0.75
CA ALA A 32 3.88 6.73 -1.78
C ALA A 32 2.73 7.75 -1.95
N THR A 33 2.91 8.98 -1.45
CA THR A 33 1.91 10.07 -1.53
C THR A 33 2.54 11.41 -1.14
N VAL A 34 1.72 12.45 -1.04
CA VAL A 34 2.06 13.74 -0.41
C VAL A 34 1.54 13.80 1.03
N PRO A 35 2.06 14.68 1.92
CA PRO A 35 1.67 14.70 3.33
C PRO A 35 0.15 14.79 3.60
N GLY A 36 -0.61 15.50 2.74
CA GLY A 36 -2.06 15.62 2.87
C GLY A 36 -2.87 14.42 2.36
N GLY A 37 -2.22 13.48 1.67
CA GLY A 37 -2.85 12.27 1.12
C GLY A 37 -2.44 11.00 1.85
N LEU A 38 -1.89 11.12 3.06
CA LEU A 38 -1.42 10.01 3.88
C LEU A 38 -2.50 9.56 4.86
N LEU A 39 -2.63 8.24 5.05
CA LEU A 39 -3.52 7.69 6.07
C LEU A 39 -3.13 8.22 7.45
N TRP A 40 -4.09 8.82 8.16
CA TRP A 40 -3.85 9.53 9.43
C TRP A 40 -3.13 8.70 10.51
N ASN A 41 -3.36 7.38 10.54
CA ASN A 41 -2.74 6.45 11.48
C ASN A 41 -1.79 5.45 10.79
N TYR A 42 -1.16 5.88 9.70
CA TYR A 42 -0.29 5.03 8.88
C TYR A 42 0.80 4.29 9.67
N GLU A 43 1.37 4.92 10.70
CA GLU A 43 2.42 4.31 11.53
C GLU A 43 1.96 3.01 12.18
N GLU A 44 0.70 2.94 12.64
CA GLU A 44 0.14 1.72 13.24
C GLU A 44 -0.01 0.59 12.21
N VAL A 45 -0.39 0.96 10.98
CA VAL A 45 -0.59 0.01 9.88
C VAL A 45 0.74 -0.52 9.35
N LEU A 46 1.73 0.36 9.13
CA LEU A 46 3.09 -0.06 8.76
C LEU A 46 3.72 -0.94 9.82
N SER A 47 3.50 -0.61 11.11
CA SER A 47 3.96 -1.45 12.21
C SER A 47 3.29 -2.82 12.21
N ALA A 48 2.01 -2.93 11.81
CA ALA A 48 1.33 -4.22 11.66
C ALA A 48 1.93 -5.06 10.52
N PHE A 49 2.26 -4.44 9.39
CA PHE A 49 2.94 -5.12 8.28
C PHE A 49 4.32 -5.63 8.69
N GLN A 50 5.11 -4.79 9.37
CA GLN A 50 6.41 -5.18 9.89
C GLN A 50 6.32 -6.35 10.89
N ARG A 51 5.31 -6.35 11.78
CA ARG A 51 5.07 -7.45 12.73
C ARG A 51 4.66 -8.75 12.06
N ALA A 52 3.94 -8.69 10.95
CA ALA A 52 3.56 -9.88 10.18
C ALA A 52 4.79 -10.63 9.66
N GLY A 53 5.85 -9.89 9.34
CA GLY A 53 7.11 -10.41 8.83
C GLY A 53 7.41 -9.92 7.42
N GLU A 54 8.69 -9.95 7.06
CA GLU A 54 9.17 -9.46 5.78
C GLU A 54 8.49 -10.20 4.61
N GLY A 55 7.94 -9.44 3.66
CA GLY A 55 7.29 -9.95 2.46
C GLY A 55 5.88 -10.53 2.67
N ARG A 56 5.33 -10.52 3.90
CA ARG A 56 3.96 -11.03 4.15
C ARG A 56 2.89 -10.17 3.52
N VAL A 57 3.06 -8.85 3.55
CA VAL A 57 2.31 -7.95 2.67
C VAL A 57 3.21 -7.66 1.49
N ALA A 58 2.94 -8.31 0.35
CA ALA A 58 3.79 -8.15 -0.82
C ALA A 58 3.54 -6.80 -1.50
N LEU A 59 2.29 -6.35 -1.54
CA LEU A 59 1.87 -5.17 -2.29
C LEU A 59 0.70 -4.47 -1.61
N VAL A 60 0.78 -3.14 -1.57
CA VAL A 60 -0.32 -2.23 -1.27
C VAL A 60 -0.66 -1.46 -2.54
N LEU A 61 -1.90 -1.59 -3.01
CA LEU A 61 -2.44 -0.76 -4.08
C LEU A 61 -3.33 0.33 -3.47
N ALA A 62 -2.95 1.58 -3.71
CA ALA A 62 -3.64 2.77 -3.27
C ALA A 62 -4.09 3.67 -4.43
N GLY A 63 -4.99 4.61 -4.14
CA GLY A 63 -5.34 5.71 -5.03
C GLY A 63 -5.16 7.04 -4.30
N HIS A 64 -6.18 7.91 -4.37
CA HIS A 64 -6.27 9.20 -3.67
C HIS A 64 -5.26 10.28 -4.11
N TYR A 65 -3.98 9.93 -4.27
CA TYR A 65 -2.99 10.82 -4.89
C TYR A 65 -2.97 10.63 -6.40
N HIS A 66 -3.60 11.56 -7.11
CA HIS A 66 -3.91 11.41 -8.54
C HIS A 66 -2.69 11.36 -9.47
N GLU A 67 -1.54 11.88 -9.04
CA GLU A 67 -0.29 11.80 -9.82
C GLU A 67 0.34 10.40 -9.77
N GLY A 68 -0.07 9.58 -8.79
CA GLY A 68 0.53 8.30 -8.50
C GLY A 68 1.90 8.41 -7.84
N ALA A 69 2.36 7.31 -7.25
CA ALA A 69 3.65 7.22 -6.59
C ALA A 69 4.02 5.75 -6.33
N TYR A 70 5.29 5.52 -6.00
CA TYR A 70 5.80 4.22 -5.60
C TYR A 70 6.79 4.36 -4.44
N ALA A 71 6.73 3.45 -3.49
CA ALA A 71 7.74 3.29 -2.44
C ALA A 71 7.94 1.81 -2.09
N LEU A 72 9.19 1.43 -1.79
CA LEU A 72 9.50 0.14 -1.17
C LEU A 72 9.76 0.36 0.31
N ASP A 73 8.89 -0.17 1.17
CA ASP A 73 9.16 -0.21 2.61
C ASP A 73 10.18 -1.31 2.91
N ARG A 74 11.43 -0.90 3.15
CA ARG A 74 12.53 -1.83 3.44
C ARG A 74 12.38 -2.55 4.78
N ALA A 75 11.57 -2.04 5.71
CA ALA A 75 11.39 -2.66 7.01
C ALA A 75 10.44 -3.87 6.96
N SER A 76 9.45 -3.83 6.06
CA SER A 76 8.48 -4.92 5.86
C SER A 76 8.64 -5.67 4.54
N GLY A 77 9.44 -5.16 3.60
CA GLY A 77 9.52 -5.68 2.22
C GLY A 77 8.29 -5.36 1.37
N THR A 78 7.39 -4.47 1.83
CA THR A 78 6.13 -4.17 1.15
C THR A 78 6.32 -3.16 0.03
N HIS A 79 5.84 -3.48 -1.17
CA HIS A 79 5.69 -2.51 -2.24
C HIS A 79 4.44 -1.66 -2.03
N HIS A 80 4.57 -0.34 -2.00
CA HIS A 80 3.45 0.60 -1.95
C HIS A 80 3.31 1.29 -3.30
N VAL A 81 2.21 1.02 -4.00
CA VAL A 81 1.92 1.59 -5.32
C VAL A 81 0.64 2.41 -5.21
N THR A 82 0.76 3.71 -5.49
CA THR A 82 -0.38 4.61 -5.62
C THR A 82 -0.65 4.82 -7.10
N LEU A 83 -1.82 4.40 -7.56
CA LEU A 83 -2.20 4.43 -8.97
C LEU A 83 -2.57 5.87 -9.37
N PRO A 84 -2.04 6.38 -10.50
CA PRO A 84 -2.50 7.63 -11.07
C PRO A 84 -4.00 7.59 -11.38
N SER A 85 -4.66 8.74 -11.26
CA SER A 85 -6.10 8.83 -11.48
C SER A 85 -6.42 8.78 -12.97
N PRO A 86 -7.35 7.91 -13.41
CA PRO A 86 -7.81 7.93 -14.80
C PRO A 86 -8.52 9.26 -15.17
N LEU A 87 -8.93 10.06 -14.18
CA LEU A 87 -9.49 11.40 -14.43
C LEU A 87 -8.47 12.34 -15.11
N HIS A 88 -7.17 12.13 -14.89
CA HIS A 88 -6.12 12.95 -15.48
C HIS A 88 -5.61 12.36 -16.81
N ALA A 89 -6.14 11.20 -17.25
CA ALA A 89 -5.74 10.59 -18.51
C ALA A 89 -6.21 11.44 -19.71
N ALA A 90 -5.27 11.85 -20.55
CA ALA A 90 -5.59 12.44 -21.85
C ALA A 90 -6.05 11.35 -22.83
N GLU A 91 -6.88 11.73 -23.79
CA GLU A 91 -7.30 10.81 -24.85
C GLU A 91 -6.06 10.32 -25.63
N GLY A 92 -5.87 9.00 -25.69
CA GLY A 92 -4.71 8.38 -26.33
C GLY A 92 -3.47 8.20 -25.45
N GLU A 93 -3.48 8.68 -24.20
CA GLU A 93 -2.37 8.54 -23.25
C GLU A 93 -2.83 7.82 -21.97
N PRO A 94 -2.72 6.48 -21.91
CA PRO A 94 -3.17 5.73 -20.75
C PRO A 94 -2.23 5.95 -19.55
N LEU A 95 -2.60 6.87 -18.66
CA LEU A 95 -1.89 7.16 -17.41
C LEU A 95 -2.19 6.16 -16.28
N ALA A 96 -3.16 5.25 -16.45
CA ALA A 96 -3.58 4.31 -15.40
C ALA A 96 -2.69 3.06 -15.30
N HIS A 97 -1.37 3.21 -15.31
CA HIS A 97 -0.43 2.13 -15.07
C HIS A 97 0.75 2.59 -14.21
N CYS A 98 1.34 1.66 -13.45
CA CYS A 98 2.57 1.88 -12.69
C CYS A 98 3.53 0.74 -13.02
N ASN A 99 4.77 1.08 -13.40
CA ASN A 99 5.83 0.11 -13.61
C ASN A 99 6.69 0.07 -12.34
N VAL A 100 6.79 -1.10 -11.72
CA VAL A 100 7.70 -1.37 -10.60
C VAL A 100 8.88 -2.12 -11.19
N GLU A 101 10.05 -1.46 -11.25
CA GLU A 101 11.34 -2.06 -11.68
C GLU A 101 12.05 -2.79 -10.54
#